data_AF-A0A2A5VYI7-F1
#
_entry.id   AF-A0A2A5VYI7-F1
#
_cell.length_a   1.000
_cell.length_b   1.000
_cell.length_c   1.000
_cell.angle_alpha   90.00
_cell.angle_beta   90.00
_cell.angle_gamma   90.00
#
_symmetry.space_group_name_H-M   'P 1'
#
loop_
_entity.id
_entity.type
_entity.pdbx_description
1 polymer ?
#
loop_
_entity_poly.entity_id
_entity_poly.type
_entity_poly.pdbx_seq_one_letter_code
_entity_poly.pdbx_strand_id
1 'polypeptide(L)'
;MPVILPSEKRKLSSRLIYLLLYSLLVLGSLSMVYPFLLMTSGSFKSRVDVQDLDLLPRFLYEKPILLSKYAEAKYNERIVDYRDATGTAAQNFRSIEWQAESQPRLLSDWYDFLASEEMPTSWFVTAFGPTPEGKIIQRNERAFRGYVSDLCRNDLEVFREEFNEPIESWFFLKFPPEQLADRKFQLSDTPLIQAFYDFKKTLPREDRIYVSCDAVYQRYLKLTTDVSTDAPLARRSTDVEWESFVRNFLHLQFIRVDPSERPRWAAFLESKYSQIEHLNKLYGREYLSFSGVEIPDDRMTASAALTDYQIFISDPALSATEAISLDTPEIRWRDYLKKKYSSLGLLAEAHNREYESFVTVGMPQYEADLAFVKDHAADLRRYFAVNNYRMVVEYILFYGSGIKNTVIYCLAAIALALLVNPLAAYALSRYQLPGQFKILLFLIATMAFPGVVTMIPNFLLLRDLGLLNTFAALLLPTMANGYSIFLLKGFFDSLPKELFEAAELDGANEWQKFWMITMNLSKPILAVIALGAFNGAYANFMYAFILCQDKDMWTLTVWLYQLQQFSSQGVVYASLMIAAIPTLLVFILCQNVIIRGIVVPTEK
;
A
#
# COMPACT_ATOMS: atom_id res chain seq x y z
N MET A 1 33.19 -14.61 -33.13
CA MET A 1 33.80 -14.18 -34.41
C MET A 1 33.22 -12.83 -34.80
N PRO A 2 34.00 -11.82 -35.25
CA PRO A 2 33.39 -10.73 -35.99
C PRO A 2 32.82 -11.32 -37.28
N VAL A 3 31.52 -11.11 -37.52
CA VAL A 3 30.78 -11.62 -38.68
C VAL A 3 31.39 -11.15 -40.02
N ILE A 4 32.27 -10.14 -39.99
CA ILE A 4 32.89 -9.51 -41.16
C ILE A 4 34.39 -9.28 -40.88
N LEU A 5 35.25 -9.64 -41.83
CA LEU A 5 36.70 -9.50 -41.74
C LEU A 5 37.12 -8.01 -41.64
N PRO A 6 38.24 -7.68 -40.96
CA PRO A 6 38.71 -6.30 -40.82
C PRO A 6 38.91 -5.56 -42.16
N SER A 7 39.27 -6.29 -43.21
CA SER A 7 39.46 -5.78 -44.59
C SER A 7 38.16 -5.32 -45.25
N GLU A 8 37.00 -5.88 -44.88
CA GLU A 8 35.71 -5.57 -45.48
C GLU A 8 34.99 -4.40 -44.80
N LYS A 9 35.41 -3.99 -43.60
CA LYS A 9 34.82 -2.85 -42.86
C LYS A 9 34.85 -1.51 -43.60
N ARG A 10 35.70 -1.36 -44.64
CA ARG A 10 35.80 -0.14 -45.46
C ARG A 10 34.81 -0.09 -46.63
N LYS A 11 34.19 -1.21 -47.03
CA LYS A 11 33.21 -1.23 -48.13
C LYS A 11 31.89 -0.57 -47.69
N LEU A 12 31.27 0.18 -48.60
CA LEU A 12 30.01 0.88 -48.35
C LEU A 12 28.86 -0.08 -47.98
N SER A 13 28.83 -1.26 -48.61
CA SER A 13 27.88 -2.34 -48.31
C SER A 13 27.99 -2.83 -46.86
N SER A 14 29.21 -3.07 -46.36
CA SER A 14 29.44 -3.49 -44.98
C SER A 14 29.05 -2.39 -43.98
N ARG A 15 29.29 -1.11 -44.31
CA ARG A 15 28.83 0.03 -43.49
C ARG A 15 27.30 0.12 -43.42
N LEU A 16 26.60 -0.13 -44.52
CA LEU A 16 25.13 -0.17 -44.57
C LEU A 16 24.58 -1.32 -43.71
N ILE A 17 25.21 -2.51 -43.76
CA ILE A 17 24.82 -3.64 -42.91
C ILE A 17 25.01 -3.30 -41.43
N TYR A 18 26.14 -2.69 -41.05
CA TYR A 18 26.34 -2.24 -39.67
C TYR A 18 25.32 -1.19 -39.25
N LEU A 19 25.04 -0.21 -40.10
CA LEU A 19 24.05 0.82 -39.82
C LEU A 19 22.67 0.19 -39.60
N LEU A 20 22.26 -0.74 -40.46
CA LEU A 20 20.97 -1.45 -40.31
C LEU A 20 20.94 -2.29 -39.03
N LEU A 21 22.00 -3.04 -38.73
CA LEU A 21 22.12 -3.84 -37.51
C LEU A 21 22.05 -2.95 -36.26
N TYR A 22 22.83 -1.88 -36.19
CA TYR A 22 22.82 -0.96 -35.05
C TYR A 22 21.49 -0.22 -34.92
N SER A 23 20.87 0.20 -36.03
CA SER A 23 19.53 0.79 -35.99
C SER A 23 18.48 -0.16 -35.44
N LEU A 24 18.51 -1.44 -35.85
CA LEU A 24 17.61 -2.47 -35.31
C LEU A 24 17.86 -2.72 -33.81
N LEU A 25 19.13 -2.81 -33.39
CA LEU A 25 19.50 -2.97 -31.98
C LEU A 25 19.09 -1.76 -31.14
N VAL A 26 19.27 -0.54 -31.64
CA VAL A 26 18.85 0.70 -30.98
C VAL A 26 17.33 0.73 -30.87
N LEU A 27 16.60 0.42 -31.95
CA LEU A 27 15.14 0.38 -31.93
C LEU A 27 14.61 -0.68 -30.96
N GLY A 28 15.22 -1.87 -30.92
CA GLY A 28 14.93 -2.90 -29.94
C GLY A 28 15.25 -2.49 -28.49
N SER A 29 16.34 -1.74 -28.28
CA SER A 29 16.66 -1.21 -26.95
C SER A 29 15.66 -0.13 -26.51
N LEU A 30 15.26 0.76 -27.40
CA LEU A 30 14.29 1.83 -27.11
C LEU A 30 12.90 1.26 -26.79
N SER A 31 12.48 0.21 -27.50
CA SER A 31 11.19 -0.46 -27.26
C SER A 31 11.14 -1.19 -25.91
N MET A 32 12.29 -1.53 -25.31
CA MET A 32 12.36 -2.12 -23.97
C MET A 32 12.56 -1.05 -22.87
N VAL A 33 13.41 -0.06 -23.12
CA VAL A 33 13.74 0.99 -22.13
C VAL A 33 12.54 1.90 -21.88
N TYR A 34 11.78 2.28 -22.91
CA TYR A 34 10.65 3.19 -22.73
C TYR A 34 9.54 2.62 -21.81
N PRO A 35 9.03 1.39 -22.01
CA PRO A 35 8.08 0.78 -21.06
C PRO A 35 8.66 0.61 -19.65
N PHE A 36 9.95 0.30 -19.53
CA PHE A 36 10.62 0.20 -18.22
C PHE A 36 10.66 1.54 -17.48
N LEU A 37 10.98 2.64 -18.19
CA LEU A 37 10.95 3.99 -17.62
C LEU A 37 9.53 4.42 -17.26
N LEU A 38 8.53 4.07 -18.08
CA LEU A 38 7.12 4.31 -17.74
C LEU A 38 6.67 3.52 -16.52
N MET A 39 7.08 2.26 -16.39
CA MET A 39 6.80 1.43 -15.21
C MET A 39 7.49 2.00 -13.96
N THR A 40 8.73 2.47 -14.10
CA THR A 40 9.45 3.15 -13.02
C THR A 40 8.73 4.43 -12.61
N SER A 41 8.30 5.26 -13.56
CA SER A 41 7.48 6.45 -13.29
C SER A 41 6.16 6.09 -12.62
N GLY A 42 5.45 5.09 -13.15
CA GLY A 42 4.18 4.58 -12.62
C GLY A 42 4.29 4.07 -11.18
N SER A 43 5.45 3.56 -10.78
CA SER A 43 5.70 3.09 -9.40
C SER A 43 5.62 4.19 -8.34
N PHE A 44 5.68 5.47 -8.72
CA PHE A 44 5.53 6.62 -7.82
C PHE A 44 4.12 7.25 -7.87
N LYS A 45 3.27 6.80 -8.78
CA LYS A 45 1.97 7.39 -9.05
C LYS A 45 0.89 6.86 -8.10
N SER A 46 -0.15 7.66 -7.93
CA SER A 46 -1.41 7.38 -7.21
C SER A 46 -2.56 7.60 -8.18
N ARG A 47 -3.82 7.59 -7.74
CA ARG A 47 -4.94 7.68 -8.68
C ARG A 47 -5.05 9.05 -9.34
N VAL A 48 -4.50 10.09 -8.72
CA VAL A 48 -4.44 11.44 -9.27
C VAL A 48 -3.68 11.46 -10.61
N ASP A 49 -2.56 10.74 -10.72
CA ASP A 49 -1.61 10.83 -11.83
C ASP A 49 -1.40 9.50 -12.58
N VAL A 50 -2.02 8.38 -12.18
CA VAL A 50 -1.83 7.05 -12.80
C VAL A 50 -2.12 7.02 -14.30
N GLN A 51 -3.02 7.87 -14.78
CA GLN A 51 -3.40 7.94 -16.21
C GLN A 51 -2.40 8.73 -17.06
N ASP A 52 -1.52 9.50 -16.42
CA ASP A 52 -0.56 10.32 -17.14
C ASP A 52 0.62 9.45 -17.58
N LEU A 53 0.98 9.46 -18.88
CA LEU A 53 2.08 8.67 -19.43
C LEU A 53 3.43 9.42 -19.39
N ASP A 54 3.64 10.21 -18.35
CA ASP A 54 4.87 10.98 -18.18
C ASP A 54 6.03 10.10 -17.70
N LEU A 55 7.21 10.25 -18.30
CA LEU A 55 8.45 9.60 -17.85
C LEU A 55 8.92 10.11 -16.48
N LEU A 56 8.69 11.39 -16.20
CA LEU A 56 8.96 12.01 -14.91
C LEU A 56 7.62 12.45 -14.29
N PRO A 57 7.21 11.89 -13.14
CA PRO A 57 5.95 12.26 -12.51
C PRO A 57 5.86 13.77 -12.22
N ARG A 58 4.76 14.40 -12.62
CA ARG A 58 4.55 15.85 -12.52
C ARG A 58 4.62 16.37 -11.09
N PHE A 59 4.20 15.58 -10.09
CA PHE A 59 4.25 15.98 -8.68
C PHE A 59 5.68 16.31 -8.19
N LEU A 60 6.72 15.80 -8.87
CA LEU A 60 8.11 16.07 -8.53
C LEU A 60 8.53 17.53 -8.79
N TYR A 61 7.83 18.24 -9.68
CA TYR A 61 8.18 19.62 -10.05
C TYR A 61 6.98 20.58 -10.04
N GLU A 62 5.75 20.11 -10.24
CA GLU A 62 4.53 20.92 -10.20
C GLU A 62 3.84 20.89 -8.84
N LYS A 63 3.74 22.05 -8.18
CA LYS A 63 3.02 22.20 -6.89
C LYS A 63 1.51 21.90 -6.98
N PRO A 64 0.77 22.28 -8.04
CA PRO A 64 -0.66 21.95 -8.14
C PRO A 64 -0.94 20.45 -8.09
N ILE A 65 -0.18 19.65 -8.86
CA ILE A 65 -0.31 18.18 -8.82
C ILE A 65 0.10 17.62 -7.46
N LEU A 66 1.13 18.18 -6.83
CA LEU A 66 1.54 17.79 -5.48
C LEU A 66 0.44 18.07 -4.44
N LEU A 67 -0.29 19.18 -4.55
CA LEU A 67 -1.44 19.50 -3.70
C LEU A 67 -2.56 18.48 -3.91
N SER A 68 -2.91 18.15 -5.15
CA SER A 68 -3.90 17.11 -5.46
C SER A 68 -3.54 15.76 -4.84
N LYS A 69 -2.26 15.36 -4.96
CA LYS A 69 -1.75 14.10 -4.38
C LYS A 69 -1.73 14.12 -2.86
N TYR A 70 -1.36 15.26 -2.27
CA TYR A 70 -1.43 15.50 -0.84
C TYR A 70 -2.86 15.39 -0.31
N ALA A 71 -3.81 16.06 -0.96
CA ALA A 71 -5.22 16.01 -0.59
C ALA A 71 -5.80 14.59 -0.74
N GLU A 72 -5.49 13.89 -1.83
CA GLU A 72 -5.89 12.49 -2.01
C GLU A 72 -5.45 11.61 -0.82
N ALA A 73 -4.18 11.74 -0.41
CA ALA A 73 -3.63 10.96 0.70
C ALA A 73 -4.10 11.43 2.08
N LYS A 74 -4.18 12.74 2.31
CA LYS A 74 -4.64 13.34 3.58
C LYS A 74 -6.07 12.92 3.88
N TYR A 75 -6.97 13.05 2.91
CA TYR A 75 -8.41 12.77 3.05
C TYR A 75 -8.78 11.33 2.69
N ASN A 76 -7.83 10.39 2.80
CA ASN A 76 -8.10 8.95 2.71
C ASN A 76 -8.83 8.53 1.42
N GLU A 77 -8.54 9.19 0.30
CA GLU A 77 -9.20 9.05 -1.01
C GLU A 77 -10.71 9.36 -1.03
N ARG A 78 -11.25 9.99 0.02
CA ARG A 78 -12.65 10.41 0.09
C ARG A 78 -12.79 11.86 -0.32
N ILE A 79 -13.13 12.08 -1.59
CA ILE A 79 -13.34 13.44 -2.11
C ILE A 79 -14.46 14.20 -1.36
N VAL A 80 -15.43 13.46 -0.84
CA VAL A 80 -16.53 14.02 -0.03
C VAL A 80 -15.98 14.69 1.23
N ASP A 81 -15.10 13.99 1.96
CA ASP A 81 -14.48 14.50 3.19
C ASP A 81 -13.60 15.73 2.90
N TYR A 82 -12.88 15.72 1.77
CA TYR A 82 -12.13 16.89 1.30
C TYR A 82 -13.04 18.09 1.05
N ARG A 83 -14.12 17.91 0.28
CA ARG A 83 -15.06 19.01 -0.02
C ARG A 83 -15.71 19.56 1.24
N ASP A 84 -16.11 18.69 2.16
CA ASP A 84 -16.74 19.10 3.41
C ASP A 84 -15.80 19.95 4.26
N ALA A 85 -14.58 19.47 4.44
CA ALA A 85 -13.56 20.12 5.25
C ALA A 85 -13.13 21.47 4.67
N THR A 86 -13.00 21.54 3.34
CA THR A 86 -12.44 22.70 2.63
C THR A 86 -13.46 23.70 2.10
N GLY A 87 -14.74 23.29 1.97
CA GLY A 87 -15.77 24.08 1.30
C GLY A 87 -15.57 24.22 -0.22
N THR A 88 -14.68 23.43 -0.82
CA THR A 88 -14.36 23.53 -2.26
C THR A 88 -15.35 22.76 -3.14
N ALA A 89 -15.55 23.21 -4.38
CA ALA A 89 -16.43 22.56 -5.36
C ALA A 89 -15.75 21.44 -6.18
N ALA A 90 -14.60 20.93 -5.73
CA ALA A 90 -13.81 19.96 -6.49
C ALA A 90 -14.55 18.63 -6.70
N GLN A 91 -14.72 18.19 -7.96
CA GLN A 91 -15.42 16.95 -8.29
C GLN A 91 -14.59 15.69 -8.03
N ASN A 92 -13.27 15.81 -8.15
CA ASN A 92 -12.29 14.77 -7.83
C ASN A 92 -10.97 15.44 -7.41
N PHE A 93 -10.02 14.66 -6.87
CA PHE A 93 -8.74 15.23 -6.41
C PHE A 93 -7.90 15.88 -7.53
N ARG A 94 -8.09 15.46 -8.79
CA ARG A 94 -7.41 16.06 -9.94
C ARG A 94 -7.99 17.44 -10.31
N SER A 95 -9.24 17.71 -9.97
CA SER A 95 -9.89 19.00 -10.20
C SER A 95 -9.70 19.99 -9.06
N ILE A 96 -8.74 19.75 -8.15
CA ILE A 96 -8.41 20.71 -7.09
C ILE A 96 -7.70 21.90 -7.73
N GLU A 97 -8.25 23.09 -7.51
CA GLU A 97 -7.67 24.33 -8.01
C GLU A 97 -6.54 24.80 -7.09
N TRP A 98 -5.49 25.33 -7.70
CA TRP A 98 -4.37 25.93 -6.99
C TRP A 98 -4.60 27.42 -6.76
N GLN A 99 -4.67 27.83 -5.50
CA GLN A 99 -4.69 29.25 -5.14
C GLN A 99 -3.28 29.77 -4.89
N ALA A 100 -2.88 30.80 -5.63
CA ALA A 100 -1.56 31.39 -5.50
C ALA A 100 -1.42 32.23 -4.23
N GLU A 101 -2.49 32.96 -3.87
CA GLU A 101 -2.53 33.83 -2.70
C GLU A 101 -2.39 33.04 -1.40
N SER A 102 -1.70 33.63 -0.44
CA SER A 102 -1.54 33.09 0.91
C SER A 102 -2.38 33.90 1.87
N GLN A 103 -3.00 33.23 2.84
CA GLN A 103 -3.82 33.84 3.88
C GLN A 103 -3.14 33.68 5.25
N PRO A 104 -1.96 34.28 5.47
CA PRO A 104 -1.14 34.01 6.65
C PRO A 104 -1.82 34.41 7.95
N ARG A 105 -2.60 35.51 7.93
CA ARG A 105 -3.31 35.98 9.13
C ARG A 105 -4.44 35.04 9.53
N LEU A 106 -5.26 34.62 8.57
CA LEU A 106 -6.32 33.62 8.76
C LEU A 106 -5.75 32.30 9.32
N LEU A 107 -4.61 31.85 8.80
CA LEU A 107 -3.93 30.65 9.30
C LEU A 107 -3.35 30.84 10.70
N SER A 108 -2.75 31.99 10.99
CA SER A 108 -2.28 32.28 12.35
C SER A 108 -3.43 32.27 13.35
N ASP A 109 -4.58 32.84 12.98
CA ASP A 109 -5.76 32.85 13.84
C ASP A 109 -6.33 31.46 14.05
N TRP A 110 -6.31 30.62 13.01
CA TRP A 110 -6.70 29.22 13.09
C TRP A 110 -5.80 28.43 14.05
N TYR A 111 -4.49 28.62 13.97
CA TYR A 111 -3.55 27.94 14.86
C TYR A 111 -3.65 28.43 16.31
N ASP A 112 -3.86 29.73 16.51
CA ASP A 112 -4.13 30.30 17.84
C ASP A 112 -5.43 29.74 18.42
N PHE A 113 -6.47 29.59 17.60
CA PHE A 113 -7.75 28.99 17.99
C PHE A 113 -7.54 27.54 18.45
N LEU A 114 -6.89 26.70 17.63
CA LEU A 114 -6.62 25.31 17.98
C LEU A 114 -5.72 25.14 19.22
N ALA A 115 -4.93 26.15 19.57
CA ALA A 115 -4.10 26.15 20.76
C ALA A 115 -4.82 26.65 22.01
N SER A 116 -5.87 27.47 21.85
CA SER A 116 -6.60 28.11 22.97
C SER A 116 -7.90 27.40 23.34
N GLU A 117 -8.51 26.68 22.41
CA GLU A 117 -9.78 25.97 22.61
C GLU A 117 -9.57 24.45 22.60
N GLU A 118 -10.12 23.75 23.61
CA GLU A 118 -10.04 22.29 23.67
C GLU A 118 -11.04 21.67 22.70
N MET A 119 -10.51 20.99 21.68
CA MET A 119 -11.31 20.29 20.67
C MET A 119 -11.37 18.79 20.98
N PRO A 120 -12.56 18.20 21.19
CA PRO A 120 -12.71 16.77 21.43
C PRO A 120 -12.08 15.90 20.33
N THR A 121 -11.50 14.78 20.73
CA THR A 121 -10.87 13.82 19.79
C THR A 121 -11.88 13.20 18.82
N SER A 122 -13.17 13.19 19.16
CA SER A 122 -14.27 12.72 18.31
C SER A 122 -14.72 13.74 17.25
N TRP A 123 -14.13 14.94 17.21
CA TRP A 123 -14.51 16.01 16.27
C TRP A 123 -13.63 16.06 15.02
N PHE A 124 -12.57 15.26 14.95
CA PHE A 124 -11.71 15.20 13.78
C PHE A 124 -11.48 13.76 13.33
N VAL A 125 -11.37 13.56 12.02
CA VAL A 125 -10.96 12.31 11.38
C VAL A 125 -9.43 12.29 11.26
N THR A 126 -8.85 11.11 11.35
CA THR A 126 -7.41 10.91 11.17
C THR A 126 -7.03 11.04 9.70
N ALA A 127 -6.17 12.01 9.39
CA ALA A 127 -5.57 12.11 8.07
C ALA A 127 -4.61 10.95 7.78
N PHE A 128 -4.34 10.65 6.51
CA PHE A 128 -3.38 9.61 6.11
C PHE A 128 -3.65 8.24 6.78
N GLY A 129 -4.93 7.93 6.93
CA GLY A 129 -5.47 6.65 7.34
C GLY A 129 -5.73 5.72 6.14
N PRO A 130 -6.67 4.78 6.30
CA PRO A 130 -6.94 3.75 5.29
C PRO A 130 -7.57 4.32 4.04
N THR A 131 -7.02 3.92 2.89
CA THR A 131 -7.53 4.26 1.57
C THR A 131 -8.47 3.16 1.05
N PRO A 132 -9.78 3.42 0.85
CA PRO A 132 -10.74 2.40 0.41
C PRO A 132 -10.40 1.81 -0.96
N GLU A 133 -9.85 2.61 -1.88
CA GLU A 133 -9.72 2.22 -3.29
C GLU A 133 -8.26 1.95 -3.70
N GLY A 134 -7.32 2.79 -3.30
CA GLY A 134 -5.90 2.66 -3.60
C GLY A 134 -5.17 1.65 -2.71
N LYS A 135 -5.82 1.22 -1.62
CA LYS A 135 -5.36 0.14 -0.72
C LYS A 135 -3.86 0.25 -0.41
N ILE A 136 -3.40 1.47 -0.14
CA ILE A 136 -2.02 1.78 0.20
C ILE A 136 -1.96 2.13 1.69
N ILE A 137 -0.96 1.58 2.38
CA ILE A 137 -0.76 1.90 3.79
C ILE A 137 -0.10 3.27 3.91
N GLN A 138 -0.88 4.24 4.38
CA GLN A 138 -0.47 5.62 4.56
C GLN A 138 0.32 5.82 5.87
N ARG A 139 0.87 7.02 6.08
CA ARG A 139 1.75 7.29 7.22
C ARG A 139 1.10 7.06 8.59
N ASN A 140 -0.14 7.51 8.80
CA ASN A 140 -0.80 7.41 10.11
C ASN A 140 -1.45 6.05 10.33
N GLU A 141 -1.91 5.40 9.26
CA GLU A 141 -2.25 3.97 9.32
C GLU A 141 -1.05 3.13 9.76
N ARG A 142 0.14 3.37 9.18
CA ARG A 142 1.38 2.70 9.58
C ARG A 142 1.77 3.06 11.02
N ALA A 143 1.66 4.33 11.40
CA ALA A 143 1.99 4.78 12.75
C ALA A 143 1.06 4.15 13.80
N PHE A 144 -0.24 4.03 13.52
CA PHE A 144 -1.19 3.33 14.40
C PHE A 144 -0.82 1.86 14.56
N ARG A 145 -0.45 1.17 13.47
CA ARG A 145 0.01 -0.22 13.55
C ARG A 145 1.28 -0.37 14.38
N GLY A 146 2.23 0.55 14.22
CA GLY A 146 3.43 0.61 15.06
C GLY A 146 3.08 0.84 16.52
N TYR A 147 2.18 1.78 16.81
CA TYR A 147 1.71 2.07 18.16
C TYR A 147 1.09 0.85 18.86
N VAL A 148 0.18 0.14 18.17
CA VAL A 148 -0.44 -1.07 18.72
C VAL A 148 0.57 -2.21 18.84
N SER A 149 1.47 -2.36 17.86
CA SER A 149 2.57 -3.33 17.94
C SER A 149 3.45 -3.06 19.16
N ASP A 150 3.82 -1.81 19.42
CA ASP A 150 4.63 -1.41 20.56
C ASP A 150 3.92 -1.66 21.89
N LEU A 151 2.61 -1.39 21.99
CA LEU A 151 1.80 -1.73 23.15
C LEU A 151 1.88 -3.24 23.47
N CYS A 152 1.79 -4.07 22.43
CA CYS A 152 1.87 -5.52 22.54
C CYS A 152 3.32 -6.07 22.54
N ARG A 153 4.35 -5.21 22.61
CA ARG A 153 5.78 -5.62 22.55
C ARG A 153 6.13 -6.42 21.29
N ASN A 154 5.45 -6.13 20.18
CA ASN A 154 5.51 -6.81 18.90
C ASN A 154 5.14 -8.32 18.98
N ASP A 155 4.29 -8.69 19.93
CA ASP A 155 3.81 -10.06 20.11
C ASP A 155 2.31 -10.17 19.74
N LEU A 156 2.01 -11.05 18.78
CA LEU A 156 0.64 -11.28 18.31
C LEU A 156 -0.19 -12.10 19.30
N GLU A 157 0.44 -12.89 20.19
CA GLU A 157 -0.26 -13.60 21.25
C GLU A 157 -0.76 -12.61 22.31
N VAL A 158 0.09 -11.66 22.72
CA VAL A 158 -0.30 -10.55 23.61
C VAL A 158 -1.44 -9.75 23.00
N PHE A 159 -1.36 -9.42 21.71
CA PHE A 159 -2.48 -8.73 21.03
C PHE A 159 -3.79 -9.52 21.11
N ARG A 160 -3.74 -10.83 20.89
CA ARG A 160 -4.94 -11.69 20.95
C ARG A 160 -5.54 -11.73 22.34
N GLU A 161 -4.71 -11.75 23.37
CA GLU A 161 -5.16 -11.74 24.78
C GLU A 161 -5.74 -10.38 25.19
N GLU A 162 -5.06 -9.28 24.85
CA GLU A 162 -5.46 -7.93 25.27
C GLU A 162 -6.65 -7.36 24.48
N PHE A 163 -6.69 -7.59 23.17
CA PHE A 163 -7.68 -6.99 22.27
C PHE A 163 -8.78 -7.97 21.84
N ASN A 164 -8.65 -9.26 22.15
CA ASN A 164 -9.59 -10.32 21.78
C ASN A 164 -9.92 -10.36 20.27
N GLU A 165 -8.96 -9.98 19.44
CA GLU A 165 -9.07 -10.02 17.98
C GLU A 165 -7.99 -10.94 17.37
N PRO A 166 -8.37 -11.93 16.55
CA PRO A 166 -7.39 -12.75 15.85
C PRO A 166 -6.87 -12.02 14.62
N ILE A 167 -5.58 -11.69 14.61
CA ILE A 167 -4.86 -11.25 13.43
C ILE A 167 -3.74 -12.24 13.08
N GLU A 168 -3.54 -12.51 11.79
CA GLU A 168 -2.40 -13.32 11.31
C GLU A 168 -1.10 -12.52 11.41
N SER A 169 -1.18 -11.18 11.29
CA SER A 169 -0.04 -10.29 11.35
C SER A 169 -0.45 -8.82 11.48
N TRP A 170 0.49 -7.96 11.91
CA TRP A 170 0.33 -6.51 12.01
C TRP A 170 -0.11 -5.84 10.69
N PHE A 171 0.16 -6.44 9.53
CA PHE A 171 -0.31 -5.93 8.23
C PHE A 171 -1.83 -5.87 8.17
N PHE A 172 -2.50 -6.83 8.80
CA PHE A 172 -3.93 -7.03 8.74
C PHE A 172 -4.67 -6.38 9.91
N LEU A 173 -3.94 -5.68 10.79
CA LEU A 173 -4.56 -4.89 11.83
C LEU A 173 -5.46 -3.83 11.18
N LYS A 174 -6.75 -3.94 11.51
CA LYS A 174 -7.79 -3.05 10.99
C LYS A 174 -7.70 -1.71 11.69
N PHE A 175 -7.70 -0.67 10.88
CA PHE A 175 -7.82 0.69 11.36
C PHE A 175 -9.31 1.00 11.61
N PRO A 176 -9.69 1.48 12.80
CA PRO A 176 -11.09 1.75 13.11
C PRO A 176 -11.75 2.74 12.14
N PRO A 177 -12.99 2.48 11.68
CA PRO A 177 -13.69 3.40 10.79
C PRO A 177 -14.09 4.67 11.55
N GLU A 178 -14.00 5.82 10.88
CA GLU A 178 -14.40 7.12 11.42
C GLU A 178 -15.53 7.70 10.55
N GLN A 179 -16.77 7.67 11.07
CA GLN A 179 -17.95 8.27 10.43
C GLN A 179 -18.58 9.31 11.36
N LEU A 180 -17.76 10.25 11.82
CA LEU A 180 -18.05 11.15 12.94
C LEU A 180 -19.23 12.11 12.69
N ALA A 181 -19.62 12.31 11.43
CA ALA A 181 -20.78 13.11 11.04
C ALA A 181 -22.09 12.29 10.95
N ASP A 182 -22.01 10.96 10.85
CA ASP A 182 -23.19 10.10 10.66
C ASP A 182 -23.95 9.97 11.99
N ARG A 183 -25.27 10.26 11.97
CA ARG A 183 -26.18 10.12 13.12
C ARG A 183 -26.08 8.77 13.82
N LYS A 184 -25.85 7.68 13.07
CA LYS A 184 -25.87 6.31 13.59
C LYS A 184 -24.52 5.82 14.08
N PHE A 185 -23.45 6.57 13.80
CA PHE A 185 -22.12 6.17 14.22
C PHE A 185 -22.02 6.22 15.75
N GLN A 186 -21.53 5.14 16.34
CA GLN A 186 -21.29 5.03 17.77
C GLN A 186 -20.02 4.21 17.98
N LEU A 187 -19.25 4.58 19.00
CA LEU A 187 -18.04 3.85 19.37
C LEU A 187 -18.41 2.64 20.20
N SER A 188 -17.91 1.47 19.80
CA SER A 188 -17.92 0.30 20.66
C SER A 188 -16.90 0.49 21.79
N ASP A 189 -17.28 0.12 23.00
CA ASP A 189 -16.37 0.11 24.16
C ASP A 189 -15.43 -1.11 24.09
N THR A 190 -14.47 -1.06 23.17
CA THR A 190 -13.44 -2.09 23.00
C THR A 190 -12.05 -1.51 23.29
N PRO A 191 -11.11 -2.31 23.84
CA PRO A 191 -9.75 -1.85 24.08
C PRO A 191 -9.06 -1.30 22.82
N LEU A 192 -9.37 -1.85 21.64
CA LEU A 192 -8.79 -1.39 20.38
C LEU A 192 -9.26 0.02 20.01
N ILE A 193 -10.54 0.32 20.23
CA ILE A 193 -11.09 1.66 19.99
C ILE A 193 -10.51 2.66 21.00
N GLN A 194 -10.35 2.27 22.26
CA GLN A 194 -9.71 3.11 23.27
C GLN A 194 -8.25 3.42 22.87
N ALA A 195 -7.46 2.40 22.52
CA ALA A 195 -6.09 2.55 22.04
C ALA A 195 -6.01 3.45 20.79
N PHE A 196 -6.98 3.34 19.88
CA PHE A 196 -7.07 4.20 18.71
C PHE A 196 -7.33 5.67 19.08
N TYR A 197 -8.25 5.96 19.99
CA TYR A 197 -8.51 7.32 20.44
C TYR A 197 -7.35 7.91 21.27
N ASP A 198 -6.59 7.09 21.98
CA ASP A 198 -5.35 7.52 22.63
C ASP A 198 -4.26 7.84 21.61
N PHE A 199 -4.10 7.02 20.57
CA PHE A 199 -3.23 7.32 19.43
C PHE A 199 -3.63 8.64 18.77
N LYS A 200 -4.93 8.89 18.55
CA LYS A 200 -5.42 10.14 17.95
C LYS A 200 -5.00 11.40 18.72
N LYS A 201 -4.88 11.33 20.05
CA LYS A 201 -4.40 12.45 20.88
C LYS A 201 -2.96 12.85 20.55
N THR A 202 -2.14 11.88 20.10
CA THR A 202 -0.74 12.10 19.73
C THR A 202 -0.56 12.70 18.32
N LEU A 203 -1.61 12.68 17.49
CA LEU A 203 -1.52 13.16 16.12
C LEU A 203 -1.22 14.66 16.07
N PRO A 204 -0.34 15.11 15.16
CA PRO A 204 -0.08 16.53 14.99
C PRO A 204 -1.32 17.23 14.41
N ARG A 205 -1.43 18.54 14.64
CA ARG A 205 -2.63 19.33 14.28
C ARG A 205 -2.95 19.29 12.78
N GLU A 206 -1.94 19.23 11.92
CA GLU A 206 -2.10 19.12 10.46
C GLU A 206 -2.75 17.80 10.01
N ASP A 207 -2.72 16.78 10.87
CA ASP A 207 -3.29 15.46 10.61
C ASP A 207 -4.67 15.26 11.23
N ARG A 208 -5.24 16.33 11.78
CA ARG A 208 -6.58 16.38 12.34
C ARG A 208 -7.52 17.05 11.34
N ILE A 209 -8.37 16.26 10.70
CA ILE A 209 -9.37 16.75 9.75
C ILE A 209 -10.66 17.01 10.50
N TYR A 210 -10.93 18.27 10.84
CA TYR A 210 -12.13 18.62 11.60
C TYR A 210 -13.39 18.41 10.76
N VAL A 211 -14.40 17.80 11.37
CA VAL A 211 -15.70 17.54 10.75
C VAL A 211 -16.39 18.87 10.49
N SER A 212 -16.92 19.03 9.28
CA SER A 212 -17.69 20.21 8.89
C SER A 212 -19.19 19.94 9.02
N CYS A 213 -19.79 20.37 10.13
CA CYS A 213 -21.24 20.30 10.35
C CYS A 213 -22.00 21.19 9.36
N ASP A 214 -21.40 22.31 8.94
CA ASP A 214 -21.98 23.19 7.92
C ASP A 214 -22.13 22.47 6.58
N ALA A 215 -21.08 21.77 6.12
CA ALA A 215 -21.14 21.01 4.88
C ALA A 215 -22.16 19.86 4.94
N VAL A 216 -22.27 19.19 6.10
CA VAL A 216 -23.28 18.15 6.32
C VAL A 216 -24.69 18.74 6.20
N TYR A 217 -24.93 19.92 6.77
CA TYR A 217 -26.21 20.61 6.67
C TYR A 217 -26.54 21.07 5.23
N GLN A 218 -25.57 21.66 4.53
CA GLN A 218 -25.73 22.08 3.14
C GLN A 218 -26.06 20.90 2.22
N ARG A 219 -25.45 19.73 2.45
CA ARG A 219 -25.82 18.51 1.73
C ARG A 219 -27.22 18.03 2.06
N TYR A 220 -27.62 18.08 3.32
CA TYR A 220 -28.98 17.75 3.73
C TYR A 220 -29.98 18.63 2.98
N LEU A 221 -29.78 19.96 2.99
CA LEU A 221 -30.64 20.90 2.25
C LEU A 221 -30.68 20.60 0.75
N LYS A 222 -29.53 20.30 0.13
CA LYS A 222 -29.47 19.93 -1.30
C LYS A 222 -30.22 18.63 -1.63
N LEU A 223 -30.39 17.74 -0.65
CA LEU A 223 -31.10 16.47 -0.82
C LEU A 223 -32.59 16.56 -0.50
N THR A 224 -32.98 17.43 0.45
CA THR A 224 -34.36 17.53 0.94
C THR A 224 -35.13 18.73 0.43
N THR A 225 -34.44 19.74 -0.10
CA THR A 225 -35.04 20.95 -0.66
C THR A 225 -34.61 21.12 -2.11
N ASP A 226 -35.49 21.64 -2.97
CA ASP A 226 -35.16 21.98 -4.36
C ASP A 226 -34.26 23.24 -4.46
N VAL A 227 -33.81 23.78 -3.32
CA VAL A 227 -33.02 25.01 -3.24
C VAL A 227 -31.59 24.66 -2.85
N SER A 228 -30.64 24.86 -3.77
CA SER A 228 -29.22 24.83 -3.43
C SER A 228 -28.88 26.11 -2.66
N THR A 229 -28.69 25.98 -1.35
CA THR A 229 -28.18 27.08 -0.50
C THR A 229 -26.84 26.69 0.09
N ASP A 230 -25.97 27.68 0.26
CA ASP A 230 -24.71 27.54 1.02
C ASP A 230 -24.88 28.12 2.44
N ALA A 231 -26.10 28.06 2.97
CA ALA A 231 -26.43 28.60 4.28
C ALA A 231 -25.66 27.87 5.39
N PRO A 232 -24.96 28.59 6.30
CA PRO A 232 -24.25 27.98 7.41
C PRO A 232 -25.21 27.45 8.47
N LEU A 233 -24.76 26.47 9.26
CA LEU A 233 -25.56 25.88 10.32
C LEU A 233 -25.63 26.84 11.53
N ALA A 234 -26.84 27.32 11.84
CA ALA A 234 -27.06 28.21 12.98
C ALA A 234 -26.95 27.46 14.32
N ARG A 235 -26.42 28.12 15.37
CA ARG A 235 -26.35 27.56 16.74
C ARG A 235 -27.72 27.20 17.31
N ARG A 236 -28.73 28.02 17.02
CA ARG A 236 -30.15 27.84 17.34
C ARG A 236 -30.96 28.36 16.15
N SER A 237 -32.01 27.67 15.78
CA SER A 237 -33.04 28.20 14.86
C SER A 237 -34.41 27.63 15.22
N THR A 238 -35.45 28.29 14.75
CA THR A 238 -36.84 27.81 14.77
C THR A 238 -37.30 27.33 13.40
N ASP A 239 -36.38 27.28 12.42
CA ASP A 239 -36.70 26.82 11.07
C ASP A 239 -36.98 25.31 11.05
N VAL A 240 -37.96 24.90 10.26
CA VAL A 240 -38.42 23.51 10.20
C VAL A 240 -37.32 22.60 9.64
N GLU A 241 -36.58 23.07 8.63
CA GLU A 241 -35.46 22.35 8.02
C GLU A 241 -34.30 22.18 9.01
N TRP A 242 -34.02 23.21 9.80
CA TRP A 242 -32.98 23.16 10.85
C TRP A 242 -33.37 22.15 11.93
N GLU A 243 -34.61 22.21 12.42
CA GLU A 243 -35.10 21.28 13.44
C GLU A 243 -35.04 19.84 12.93
N SER A 244 -35.54 19.59 11.72
CA SER A 244 -35.52 18.26 11.10
C SER A 244 -34.10 17.72 10.94
N PHE A 245 -33.16 18.56 10.51
CA PHE A 245 -31.75 18.20 10.41
C PHE A 245 -31.13 17.84 11.76
N VAL A 246 -31.28 18.69 12.76
CA VAL A 246 -30.68 18.50 14.09
C VAL A 246 -31.24 17.26 14.78
N ARG A 247 -32.55 17.03 14.68
CA ARG A 247 -33.20 15.89 15.35
C ARG A 247 -32.92 14.54 14.68
N ASN A 248 -32.73 14.51 13.36
CA ASN A 248 -32.72 13.26 12.58
C ASN A 248 -31.39 12.96 11.86
N PHE A 249 -30.57 13.96 11.53
CA PHE A 249 -29.39 13.80 10.68
C PHE A 249 -28.07 14.15 11.37
N LEU A 250 -28.05 15.18 12.21
CA LEU A 250 -26.82 15.60 12.90
C LEU A 250 -26.44 14.61 14.00
N HIS A 251 -25.17 14.22 14.07
CA HIS A 251 -24.67 13.38 15.15
C HIS A 251 -24.85 14.03 16.52
N LEU A 252 -25.28 13.23 17.50
CA LEU A 252 -25.59 13.66 18.88
C LEU A 252 -24.44 14.37 19.61
N GLN A 253 -23.18 14.15 19.21
CA GLN A 253 -22.02 14.78 19.84
C GLN A 253 -22.00 16.30 19.70
N PHE A 254 -22.68 16.83 18.68
CA PHE A 254 -22.74 18.26 18.39
C PHE A 254 -23.97 18.95 19.00
N ILE A 255 -24.90 18.18 19.61
CA ILE A 255 -26.19 18.67 20.08
C ILE A 255 -26.15 18.78 21.58
N ARG A 256 -26.33 20.00 22.12
CA ARG A 256 -26.43 20.30 23.54
C ARG A 256 -27.87 20.67 23.89
N VAL A 257 -28.36 20.13 24.99
CA VAL A 257 -29.65 20.53 25.58
C VAL A 257 -29.39 21.44 26.76
N ASP A 258 -30.18 22.51 26.85
CA ASP A 258 -30.16 23.43 27.97
C ASP A 258 -30.44 22.69 29.30
N PRO A 259 -29.69 22.94 30.38
CA PRO A 259 -29.93 22.31 31.68
C PRO A 259 -31.35 22.53 32.24
N SER A 260 -32.08 23.54 31.76
CA SER A 260 -33.49 23.76 32.10
C SER A 260 -34.42 22.61 31.69
N GLU A 261 -34.03 21.74 30.75
CA GLU A 261 -34.83 20.56 30.33
C GLU A 261 -34.61 19.33 31.23
N ARG A 262 -33.76 19.40 32.27
CA ARG A 262 -33.54 18.29 33.21
C ARG A 262 -34.83 17.70 33.79
N PRO A 263 -35.88 18.48 34.17
CA PRO A 263 -37.13 17.92 34.65
C PRO A 263 -37.87 17.09 33.58
N ARG A 264 -37.83 17.51 32.31
CA ARG A 264 -38.45 16.77 31.20
C ARG A 264 -37.68 15.49 30.88
N TRP A 265 -36.35 15.55 30.93
CA TRP A 265 -35.50 14.38 30.84
C TRP A 265 -35.82 13.35 31.93
N ALA A 266 -35.92 13.80 33.19
CA ALA A 266 -36.28 12.93 34.32
C ALA A 266 -37.68 12.31 34.14
N ALA A 267 -38.68 13.11 33.73
CA ALA A 267 -40.04 12.63 33.48
C ALA A 267 -40.10 11.62 32.32
N PHE A 268 -39.31 11.82 31.26
CA PHE A 268 -39.17 10.85 30.17
C PHE A 268 -38.60 9.51 30.67
N LEU A 269 -37.52 9.55 31.46
CA LEU A 269 -36.91 8.35 32.01
C LEU A 269 -37.85 7.62 32.98
N GLU A 270 -38.58 8.36 33.82
CA GLU A 270 -39.58 7.81 34.73
C GLU A 270 -40.72 7.12 33.97
N SER A 271 -41.23 7.75 32.90
CA SER A 271 -42.24 7.17 32.02
C SER A 271 -41.75 5.90 31.33
N LYS A 272 -40.49 5.89 30.85
CA LYS A 272 -39.91 4.76 30.12
C LYS A 272 -39.60 3.55 31.02
N TYR A 273 -39.02 3.78 32.20
CA TYR A 273 -38.49 2.72 33.05
C TYR A 273 -39.39 2.35 34.23
N SER A 274 -40.28 3.26 34.64
CA SER A 274 -41.20 3.15 35.79
C SER A 274 -40.54 3.00 37.17
N GLN A 275 -39.41 2.29 37.26
CA GLN A 275 -38.65 2.02 38.48
C GLN A 275 -37.18 2.39 38.28
N ILE A 276 -36.59 3.10 39.26
CA ILE A 276 -35.22 3.61 39.15
C ILE A 276 -34.19 2.48 39.14
N GLU A 277 -34.50 1.34 39.76
CA GLU A 277 -33.67 0.15 39.80
C GLU A 277 -33.45 -0.45 38.40
N HIS A 278 -34.45 -0.37 37.52
CA HIS A 278 -34.31 -0.83 36.13
C HIS A 278 -33.35 0.06 35.33
N LEU A 279 -33.44 1.37 35.53
CA LEU A 279 -32.52 2.33 34.92
C LEU A 279 -31.10 2.11 35.44
N ASN A 280 -30.94 2.01 36.76
CA ASN A 280 -29.65 1.78 37.41
C ASN A 280 -28.95 0.51 36.88
N LYS A 281 -29.72 -0.57 36.68
CA LYS A 281 -29.20 -1.82 36.09
C LYS A 281 -28.72 -1.64 34.65
N LEU A 282 -29.41 -0.83 33.83
CA LEU A 282 -29.04 -0.60 32.43
C LEU A 282 -27.91 0.43 32.27
N TYR A 283 -27.89 1.45 33.10
CA TYR A 283 -26.87 2.51 33.06
C TYR A 283 -25.60 2.12 33.81
N GLY A 284 -25.65 1.06 34.63
CA GLY A 284 -24.52 0.65 35.47
C GLY A 284 -24.15 1.69 36.52
N ARG A 285 -25.12 2.47 37.01
CA ARG A 285 -24.94 3.55 37.99
C ARG A 285 -26.02 3.47 39.06
N GLU A 286 -25.75 4.05 40.23
CA GLU A 286 -26.67 4.05 41.37
C GLU A 286 -27.27 5.45 41.57
N TYR A 287 -28.39 5.73 40.90
CA TYR A 287 -29.17 6.94 41.13
C TYR A 287 -30.23 6.71 42.21
N LEU A 288 -30.43 7.72 43.07
CA LEU A 288 -31.45 7.70 44.12
C LEU A 288 -32.86 8.04 43.61
N SER A 289 -32.95 8.80 42.51
CA SER A 289 -34.21 9.24 41.89
C SER A 289 -33.98 9.59 40.41
N PHE A 290 -35.05 9.60 39.62
CA PHE A 290 -35.01 10.02 38.21
C PHE A 290 -34.55 11.49 38.04
N SER A 291 -34.88 12.36 38.99
CA SER A 291 -34.45 13.77 39.00
C SER A 291 -32.93 13.95 39.18
N GLY A 292 -32.24 12.94 39.73
CA GLY A 292 -30.79 12.93 39.89
C GLY A 292 -30.02 12.42 38.67
N VAL A 293 -30.72 11.94 37.63
CA VAL A 293 -30.08 11.43 36.41
C VAL A 293 -29.69 12.60 35.51
N GLU A 294 -28.40 12.77 35.28
CA GLU A 294 -27.88 13.82 34.40
C GLU A 294 -28.06 13.47 32.92
N ILE A 295 -28.16 14.52 32.08
CA ILE A 295 -28.14 14.35 30.63
C ILE A 295 -26.74 13.87 30.22
N PRO A 296 -26.59 12.84 29.37
CA PRO A 296 -25.29 12.27 29.04
C PRO A 296 -24.31 13.28 28.45
N ASP A 297 -23.09 13.31 29.02
CA ASP A 297 -21.96 14.09 28.50
C ASP A 297 -21.20 13.35 27.40
N ASP A 298 -20.99 12.03 27.54
CA ASP A 298 -20.50 11.18 26.46
C ASP A 298 -21.64 10.89 25.48
N ARG A 299 -21.45 11.32 24.24
CA ARG A 299 -22.43 11.23 23.15
C ARG A 299 -21.88 10.48 21.94
N MET A 300 -20.82 9.71 22.16
CA MET A 300 -20.14 8.92 21.14
C MET A 300 -20.15 7.43 21.46
N THR A 301 -19.90 7.06 22.72
CA THR A 301 -19.81 5.64 23.10
C THR A 301 -21.19 5.00 23.21
N ALA A 302 -21.36 3.86 22.56
CA ALA A 302 -22.60 3.09 22.55
C ALA A 302 -23.01 2.73 23.99
N SER A 303 -24.15 3.25 24.44
CA SER A 303 -24.67 3.02 25.78
C SER A 303 -26.20 3.13 25.82
N ALA A 304 -26.82 2.58 26.86
CA ALA A 304 -28.25 2.75 27.11
C ALA A 304 -28.61 4.24 27.26
N ALA A 305 -27.76 4.99 27.97
CA ALA A 305 -27.92 6.42 28.17
C ALA A 305 -27.89 7.22 26.86
N LEU A 306 -26.98 6.87 25.93
CA LEU A 306 -26.92 7.50 24.62
C LEU A 306 -28.18 7.19 23.79
N THR A 307 -28.70 5.97 23.87
CA THR A 307 -29.93 5.56 23.18
C THR A 307 -31.14 6.33 23.70
N ASP A 308 -31.24 6.51 25.00
CA ASP A 308 -32.28 7.33 25.63
C ASP A 308 -32.17 8.79 25.23
N TYR A 309 -30.95 9.33 25.22
CA TYR A 309 -30.69 10.69 24.76
C TYR A 309 -31.09 10.86 23.29
N GLN A 310 -30.80 9.88 22.43
CA GLN A 310 -31.22 9.90 21.05
C GLN A 310 -32.75 9.99 20.91
N ILE A 311 -33.50 9.18 21.65
CA ILE A 311 -34.97 9.20 21.65
C ILE A 311 -35.48 10.57 22.11
N PHE A 312 -34.93 11.08 23.21
CA PHE A 312 -35.31 12.37 23.78
C PHE A 312 -35.11 13.53 22.82
N ILE A 313 -34.00 13.54 22.06
CA ILE A 313 -33.71 14.56 21.04
C ILE A 313 -34.58 14.38 19.79
N SER A 314 -34.83 13.14 19.36
CA SER A 314 -35.53 12.89 18.10
C SER A 314 -37.04 13.17 18.18
N ASP A 315 -37.63 13.22 19.38
CA ASP A 315 -39.06 13.54 19.57
C ASP A 315 -39.26 15.01 20.03
N PRO A 316 -39.89 15.87 19.22
CA PRO A 316 -40.22 17.25 19.60
C PRO A 316 -41.15 17.37 20.81
N ALA A 317 -41.94 16.33 21.12
CA ALA A 317 -42.79 16.33 22.31
C ALA A 317 -42.00 16.13 23.61
N LEU A 318 -40.82 15.50 23.53
CA LEU A 318 -39.96 15.24 24.68
C LEU A 318 -38.98 16.38 24.96
N SER A 319 -38.44 17.02 23.91
CA SER A 319 -37.48 18.12 24.03
C SER A 319 -37.89 19.34 23.21
N ALA A 320 -37.97 20.50 23.86
CA ALA A 320 -38.29 21.76 23.17
C ALA A 320 -37.17 22.20 22.22
N THR A 321 -37.52 22.66 21.03
CA THR A 321 -36.57 23.11 20.00
C THR A 321 -35.75 24.30 20.50
N GLU A 322 -36.35 25.20 21.28
CA GLU A 322 -35.67 26.38 21.84
C GLU A 322 -34.60 26.02 22.88
N ALA A 323 -34.73 24.85 23.51
CA ALA A 323 -33.77 24.34 24.48
C ALA A 323 -32.61 23.58 23.82
N ILE A 324 -32.67 23.32 22.51
CA ILE A 324 -31.60 22.69 21.76
C ILE A 324 -30.62 23.75 21.25
N SER A 325 -29.33 23.47 21.38
CA SER A 325 -28.25 24.31 20.85
C SER A 325 -27.12 23.46 20.29
N LEU A 326 -26.38 24.02 19.35
CA LEU A 326 -25.26 23.31 18.71
C LEU A 326 -23.90 23.79 19.22
N ASP A 327 -23.02 22.81 19.41
CA ASP A 327 -21.62 22.98 19.76
C ASP A 327 -20.78 22.22 18.72
N THR A 328 -20.32 22.94 17.70
CA THR A 328 -19.58 22.40 16.54
C THR A 328 -18.22 23.08 16.38
N PRO A 329 -17.27 22.46 15.66
CA PRO A 329 -16.00 23.09 15.32
C PRO A 329 -16.14 24.49 14.71
N GLU A 330 -17.05 24.67 13.75
CA GLU A 330 -17.25 25.95 13.07
C GLU A 330 -17.84 27.01 13.99
N ILE A 331 -18.80 26.61 14.83
CA ILE A 331 -19.42 27.53 15.79
C ILE A 331 -18.36 28.04 16.79
N ARG A 332 -17.49 27.16 17.30
CA ARG A 332 -16.40 27.57 18.20
C ARG A 332 -15.38 28.46 17.48
N TRP A 333 -15.03 28.13 16.24
CA TRP A 333 -14.15 28.95 15.41
C TRP A 333 -14.69 30.38 15.20
N ARG A 334 -15.97 30.49 14.87
CA ARG A 334 -16.65 31.78 14.65
C ARG A 334 -16.75 32.60 15.94
N ASP A 335 -17.03 31.95 17.06
CA ASP A 335 -17.05 32.59 18.37
C ASP A 335 -15.67 33.13 18.76
N TYR A 336 -14.61 32.37 18.50
CA TYR A 336 -13.24 32.84 18.68
C TYR A 336 -12.93 34.08 17.85
N LEU A 337 -13.27 34.08 16.56
CA LEU A 337 -13.08 35.24 15.68
C LEU A 337 -13.88 36.46 16.14
N LYS A 338 -15.14 36.25 16.54
CA LYS A 338 -16.01 37.31 17.07
C LYS A 338 -15.43 37.90 18.34
N LYS A 339 -14.89 37.08 19.24
CA LYS A 339 -14.21 37.50 20.47
C LYS A 339 -12.92 38.27 20.18
N LYS A 340 -12.15 37.84 19.18
CA LYS A 340 -10.85 38.45 18.82
C LYS A 340 -11.01 39.80 18.13
N TYR A 341 -11.90 39.92 17.15
CA TYR A 341 -11.99 41.11 16.29
C TYR A 341 -13.14 42.06 16.65
N SER A 342 -14.16 41.61 17.40
CA SER A 342 -15.34 42.38 17.84
C SER A 342 -16.25 42.95 16.73
N SER A 343 -15.70 43.30 15.55
CA SER A 343 -16.42 43.81 14.38
C SER A 343 -15.97 43.13 13.10
N LEU A 344 -16.88 43.06 12.12
CA LEU A 344 -16.61 42.41 10.84
C LEU A 344 -15.60 43.19 9.98
N GLY A 345 -15.55 44.52 10.10
CA GLY A 345 -14.58 45.35 9.39
C GLY A 345 -13.14 45.06 9.80
N LEU A 346 -12.88 44.91 11.11
CA LEU A 346 -11.55 44.57 11.62
C LEU A 346 -11.10 43.17 11.20
N LEU A 347 -12.04 42.21 11.16
CA LEU A 347 -11.78 40.87 10.66
C LEU A 347 -11.44 40.88 9.17
N ALA A 348 -12.24 41.60 8.36
CA ALA A 348 -12.05 41.68 6.92
C ALA A 348 -10.72 42.35 6.55
N GLU A 349 -10.35 43.41 7.27
CA GLU A 349 -9.05 44.08 7.13
C GLU A 349 -7.90 43.15 7.52
N ALA A 350 -8.00 42.46 8.66
CA ALA A 350 -6.95 41.56 9.12
C ALA A 350 -6.71 40.37 8.19
N HIS A 351 -7.79 39.77 7.68
CA HIS A 351 -7.71 38.65 6.75
C HIS A 351 -7.53 39.08 5.29
N ASN A 352 -7.56 40.37 4.99
CA ASN A 352 -7.57 40.88 3.61
C ASN A 352 -8.60 40.14 2.74
N ARG A 353 -9.81 39.94 3.28
CA ARG A 353 -10.90 39.17 2.67
C ARG A 353 -12.24 39.72 3.11
N GLU A 354 -13.17 39.87 2.16
CA GLU A 354 -14.53 40.29 2.48
C GLU A 354 -15.36 39.13 3.05
N TYR A 355 -16.18 39.44 4.04
CA TYR A 355 -17.09 38.49 4.69
C TYR A 355 -18.50 39.10 4.76
N GLU A 356 -19.52 38.32 4.47
CA GLU A 356 -20.91 38.78 4.61
C GLU A 356 -21.33 38.85 6.08
N SER A 357 -20.91 37.87 6.88
CA SER A 357 -21.13 37.83 8.32
C SER A 357 -20.05 37.00 9.03
N PHE A 358 -20.00 37.08 10.36
CA PHE A 358 -19.17 36.14 11.14
C PHE A 358 -19.60 34.68 10.94
N VAL A 359 -20.87 34.44 10.60
CA VAL A 359 -21.42 33.09 10.44
C VAL A 359 -20.98 32.45 9.11
N THR A 360 -20.61 33.25 8.11
CA THR A 360 -20.14 32.73 6.81
C THR A 360 -18.64 32.42 6.81
N VAL A 361 -17.92 32.68 7.90
CA VAL A 361 -16.48 32.40 7.98
C VAL A 361 -16.28 30.90 8.23
N GLY A 362 -15.78 30.18 7.24
CA GLY A 362 -15.43 28.76 7.32
C GLY A 362 -14.10 28.50 8.02
N MET A 363 -13.86 27.25 8.41
CA MET A 363 -12.56 26.79 8.89
C MET A 363 -11.56 26.77 7.72
N PRO A 364 -10.35 27.33 7.85
CA PRO A 364 -9.41 27.46 6.73
C PRO A 364 -8.59 26.17 6.47
N GLN A 365 -9.27 25.02 6.32
CA GLN A 365 -8.59 23.74 6.09
C GLN A 365 -7.89 23.70 4.72
N TYR A 366 -8.49 24.29 3.68
CA TYR A 366 -7.85 24.39 2.37
C TYR A 366 -6.57 25.23 2.44
N GLU A 367 -6.64 26.41 3.06
CA GLU A 367 -5.50 27.30 3.21
C GLU A 367 -4.38 26.63 4.04
N ALA A 368 -4.75 25.82 5.04
CA ALA A 368 -3.81 25.07 5.85
C ALA A 368 -3.11 23.97 5.03
N ASP A 369 -3.85 23.25 4.20
CA ASP A 369 -3.31 22.23 3.30
C ASP A 369 -2.37 22.85 2.26
N LEU A 370 -2.79 23.96 1.66
CA LEU A 370 -2.01 24.71 0.69
C LEU A 370 -0.70 25.24 1.31
N ALA A 371 -0.76 25.81 2.51
CA ALA A 371 0.42 26.28 3.24
C ALA A 371 1.36 25.10 3.57
N PHE A 372 0.81 24.00 4.08
CA PHE A 372 1.60 22.81 4.39
C PHE A 372 2.34 22.27 3.16
N VAL A 373 1.67 22.19 2.00
CA VAL A 373 2.28 21.76 0.73
C VAL A 373 3.33 22.76 0.24
N LYS A 374 3.10 24.07 0.41
CA LYS A 374 4.08 25.11 0.04
C LYS A 374 5.36 24.98 0.86
N ASP A 375 5.24 24.72 2.16
CA ASP A 375 6.35 24.68 3.11
C ASP A 375 7.10 23.33 3.10
N HIS A 376 6.39 22.22 2.89
CA HIS A 376 6.95 20.85 2.98
C HIS A 376 7.04 20.14 1.63
N ALA A 377 7.11 20.88 0.52
CA ALA A 377 7.08 20.31 -0.83
C ALA A 377 8.16 19.24 -1.06
N ALA A 378 9.37 19.45 -0.55
CA ALA A 378 10.48 18.50 -0.71
C ALA A 378 10.22 17.17 0.03
N ASP A 379 9.75 17.25 1.27
CA ASP A 379 9.44 16.08 2.09
C ASP A 379 8.25 15.30 1.53
N LEU A 380 7.22 16.01 1.03
CA LEU A 380 6.08 15.39 0.36
C LEU A 380 6.48 14.66 -0.92
N ARG A 381 7.33 15.27 -1.75
CA ARG A 381 7.86 14.60 -2.96
C ARG A 381 8.61 13.32 -2.59
N ARG A 382 9.45 13.37 -1.55
CA ARG A 382 10.17 12.20 -1.06
C ARG A 382 9.21 11.14 -0.50
N TYR A 383 8.21 11.56 0.27
CA TYR A 383 7.18 10.68 0.80
C TYR A 383 6.49 9.90 -0.32
N PHE A 384 5.97 10.59 -1.34
CA PHE A 384 5.28 9.94 -2.45
C PHE A 384 6.20 9.09 -3.35
N ALA A 385 7.47 9.48 -3.49
CA ALA A 385 8.45 8.67 -4.22
C ALA A 385 8.80 7.35 -3.50
N VAL A 386 8.66 7.29 -2.17
CA VAL A 386 9.09 6.13 -1.38
C VAL A 386 7.92 5.28 -0.87
N ASN A 387 6.73 5.86 -0.64
CA ASN A 387 5.66 5.18 0.09
C ASN A 387 5.22 3.85 -0.56
N ASN A 388 5.11 3.80 -1.90
CA ASN A 388 4.76 2.59 -2.63
C ASN A 388 5.82 1.48 -2.42
N TYR A 389 7.10 1.82 -2.57
CA TYR A 389 8.21 0.90 -2.34
C TYR A 389 8.30 0.46 -0.90
N ARG A 390 8.08 1.38 0.05
CA ARG A 390 8.07 1.09 1.48
C ARG A 390 7.01 0.04 1.81
N MET A 391 5.80 0.18 1.27
CA MET A 391 4.74 -0.82 1.44
C MET A 391 5.17 -2.21 0.92
N VAL A 392 5.75 -2.28 -0.29
CA VAL A 392 6.21 -3.57 -0.85
C VAL A 392 7.32 -4.18 -0.01
N VAL A 393 8.31 -3.37 0.40
CA VAL A 393 9.44 -3.83 1.20
C VAL A 393 8.98 -4.31 2.58
N GLU A 394 8.12 -3.55 3.25
CA GLU A 394 7.51 -3.97 4.52
C GLU A 394 6.73 -5.28 4.32
N TYR A 395 5.96 -5.39 3.22
CA TYR A 395 5.19 -6.59 2.89
C TYR A 395 6.07 -7.84 2.73
N ILE A 396 7.18 -7.75 1.99
CA ILE A 396 8.04 -8.92 1.74
C ILE A 396 8.99 -9.25 2.90
N LEU A 397 9.42 -8.27 3.70
CA LEU A 397 10.39 -8.49 4.77
C LEU A 397 9.74 -8.99 6.06
N PHE A 398 8.59 -8.43 6.44
CA PHE A 398 7.97 -8.71 7.73
C PHE A 398 6.88 -9.78 7.66
N TYR A 399 6.31 -10.05 6.48
CA TYR A 399 5.16 -10.95 6.34
C TYR A 399 5.48 -12.22 5.55
N GLY A 400 6.49 -12.19 4.68
CA GLY A 400 6.83 -13.30 3.81
C GLY A 400 8.13 -14.00 4.21
N SER A 401 8.10 -15.34 4.33
CA SER A 401 9.30 -16.17 4.16
C SER A 401 9.79 -16.20 2.71
N GLY A 402 9.15 -15.44 1.81
CA GLY A 402 9.39 -15.43 0.37
C GLY A 402 10.84 -15.20 -0.04
N ILE A 403 11.55 -14.28 0.61
CA ILE A 403 12.97 -14.02 0.31
C ILE A 403 13.81 -15.26 0.67
N LYS A 404 13.61 -15.81 1.88
CA LYS A 404 14.32 -17.01 2.34
C LYS A 404 14.05 -18.19 1.40
N ASN A 405 12.78 -18.44 1.08
CA ASN A 405 12.38 -19.53 0.20
C ASN A 405 12.93 -19.37 -1.21
N THR A 406 12.87 -18.15 -1.78
CA THR A 406 13.46 -17.86 -3.09
C THR A 406 14.96 -18.08 -3.09
N VAL A 407 15.68 -17.65 -2.06
CA VAL A 407 17.13 -17.87 -1.96
C VAL A 407 17.46 -19.35 -1.86
N ILE A 408 16.78 -20.09 -0.98
CA ILE A 408 16.96 -21.55 -0.84
C ILE A 408 16.67 -22.25 -2.17
N TYR A 409 15.54 -21.93 -2.79
CA TYR A 409 15.14 -22.54 -4.06
C TYR A 409 16.15 -22.25 -5.18
N CYS A 410 16.57 -20.99 -5.35
CA CYS A 410 17.53 -20.62 -6.38
C CYS A 410 18.91 -21.27 -6.17
N LEU A 411 19.42 -21.26 -4.93
CA LEU A 411 20.71 -21.87 -4.61
C LEU A 411 20.66 -23.40 -4.79
N ALA A 412 19.59 -24.05 -4.35
CA ALA A 412 19.41 -25.48 -4.55
C ALA A 412 19.28 -25.84 -6.04
N ALA A 413 18.57 -25.03 -6.83
CA ALA A 413 18.45 -25.21 -8.27
C ALA A 413 19.81 -25.08 -8.97
N ILE A 414 20.61 -24.07 -8.61
CA ILE A 414 21.98 -23.91 -9.13
C ILE A 414 22.85 -25.11 -8.74
N ALA A 415 22.84 -25.51 -7.46
CA ALA A 415 23.66 -26.61 -6.96
C ALA A 415 23.32 -27.92 -7.69
N LEU A 416 22.03 -28.26 -7.80
CA LEU A 416 21.59 -29.45 -8.53
C LEU A 416 21.94 -29.37 -10.01
N ALA A 417 21.77 -28.20 -10.64
CA ALA A 417 22.12 -28.03 -12.05
C ALA A 417 23.62 -28.20 -12.31
N LEU A 418 24.48 -27.77 -11.38
CA LEU A 418 25.94 -27.89 -11.46
C LEU A 418 26.48 -29.26 -11.00
N LEU A 419 25.66 -30.09 -10.37
CA LEU A 419 26.02 -31.45 -10.00
C LEU A 419 25.51 -32.46 -11.03
N VAL A 420 24.21 -32.47 -11.29
CA VAL A 420 23.56 -33.52 -12.08
C VAL A 420 23.88 -33.41 -13.57
N ASN A 421 23.78 -32.20 -14.15
CA ASN A 421 23.98 -32.05 -15.59
C ASN A 421 25.44 -32.27 -16.02
N PRO A 422 26.46 -31.74 -15.30
CA PRO A 422 27.86 -32.04 -15.60
C PRO A 422 28.22 -33.51 -15.44
N LEU A 423 27.70 -34.21 -14.42
CA LEU A 423 27.96 -35.64 -14.27
C LEU A 423 27.41 -36.45 -15.45
N ALA A 424 26.17 -36.18 -15.87
CA ALA A 424 25.57 -36.82 -17.03
C ALA A 424 26.32 -36.50 -18.33
N ALA A 425 26.71 -35.24 -18.53
CA ALA A 425 27.47 -34.80 -19.69
C ALA A 425 28.88 -35.40 -19.74
N TYR A 426 29.57 -35.50 -18.59
CA TYR A 426 30.89 -36.13 -18.48
C TYR A 426 30.82 -37.61 -18.83
N ALA A 427 29.80 -38.30 -18.32
CA ALA A 427 29.58 -39.71 -18.63
C ALA A 427 29.41 -39.95 -20.14
N LEU A 428 28.60 -39.10 -20.79
CA LEU A 428 28.35 -39.17 -22.24
C LEU A 428 29.56 -38.74 -23.09
N SER A 429 30.41 -37.85 -22.57
CA SER A 429 31.59 -37.36 -23.28
C SER A 429 32.77 -38.35 -23.20
N ARG A 430 33.02 -38.96 -22.04
CA ARG A 430 34.25 -39.72 -21.79
C ARG A 430 34.13 -41.23 -21.92
N TYR A 431 33.01 -41.83 -21.51
CA TYR A 431 32.88 -43.30 -21.50
C TYR A 431 32.40 -43.91 -22.83
N GLN A 432 32.15 -43.10 -23.85
CA GLN A 432 31.69 -43.56 -25.18
C GLN A 432 30.58 -44.61 -25.10
N LEU A 433 29.55 -44.32 -24.30
CA LEU A 433 28.50 -45.29 -23.98
C LEU A 433 27.83 -45.86 -25.24
N PRO A 434 27.56 -47.17 -25.30
CA PRO A 434 26.84 -47.77 -26.41
C PRO A 434 25.45 -47.15 -26.51
N GLY A 435 25.14 -46.53 -27.66
CA GLY A 435 23.87 -45.82 -27.86
C GLY A 435 23.85 -44.36 -27.41
N GLN A 436 25.00 -43.74 -27.13
CA GLN A 436 25.13 -42.32 -26.77
C GLN A 436 24.30 -41.37 -27.67
N PHE A 437 24.24 -41.64 -28.98
CA PHE A 437 23.47 -40.83 -29.92
C PHE A 437 21.96 -40.90 -29.65
N LYS A 438 21.44 -42.07 -29.27
CA LYS A 438 20.02 -42.25 -28.93
C LYS A 438 19.67 -41.51 -27.63
N ILE A 439 20.57 -41.57 -26.64
CA ILE A 439 20.41 -40.83 -25.38
C ILE A 439 20.40 -39.32 -25.68
N LEU A 440 21.35 -38.83 -26.48
CA LEU A 440 21.42 -37.43 -26.86
C LEU A 440 20.18 -36.98 -27.65
N LEU A 441 19.72 -37.80 -28.58
CA LEU A 441 18.50 -37.56 -29.35
C LEU A 441 17.26 -37.49 -28.44
N PHE A 442 17.16 -38.38 -27.44
CA PHE A 442 16.10 -38.33 -26.44
C PHE A 442 16.13 -37.02 -25.64
N LEU A 443 17.30 -36.60 -25.16
CA LEU A 443 17.45 -35.32 -24.44
C LEU A 443 17.03 -34.13 -25.30
N ILE A 444 17.41 -34.10 -26.57
CA ILE A 444 16.98 -33.04 -27.51
C ILE A 444 15.46 -33.11 -27.74
N ALA A 445 14.89 -34.30 -27.87
CA ALA A 445 13.44 -34.46 -28.05
C ALA A 445 12.63 -33.90 -26.86
N THR A 446 13.15 -34.00 -25.62
CA THR A 446 12.47 -33.37 -24.46
C THR A 446 12.39 -31.84 -24.56
N MET A 447 13.32 -31.21 -25.26
CA MET A 447 13.31 -29.76 -25.47
C MET A 447 12.26 -29.29 -26.48
N ALA A 448 11.71 -30.22 -27.30
CA ALA A 448 10.67 -29.91 -28.27
C ALA A 448 9.29 -29.70 -27.62
N PHE A 449 9.09 -30.22 -26.40
CA PHE A 449 7.84 -30.08 -25.66
C PHE A 449 7.80 -28.76 -24.89
N PRO A 450 6.75 -27.93 -25.04
CA PRO A 450 6.60 -26.71 -24.24
C PRO A 450 6.38 -27.05 -22.76
N GLY A 451 7.15 -26.41 -21.87
CA GLY A 451 7.09 -26.67 -20.42
C GLY A 451 5.73 -26.42 -19.77
N VAL A 452 4.87 -25.58 -20.38
CA VAL A 452 3.50 -25.33 -19.88
C VAL A 452 2.62 -26.58 -20.02
N VAL A 453 2.84 -27.40 -21.06
CA VAL A 453 2.05 -28.61 -21.31
C VAL A 453 2.34 -29.69 -20.27
N THR A 454 3.57 -29.73 -19.74
CA THR A 454 3.98 -30.70 -18.71
C THR A 454 3.57 -30.28 -17.30
N MET A 455 3.03 -29.08 -17.12
CA MET A 455 2.70 -28.54 -15.79
C MET A 455 1.62 -29.35 -15.06
N ILE A 456 0.50 -29.67 -15.73
CA ILE A 456 -0.59 -30.46 -15.14
C ILE A 456 -0.15 -31.89 -14.83
N PRO A 457 0.49 -32.64 -15.76
CA PRO A 457 1.01 -33.97 -15.43
C PRO A 457 1.99 -33.96 -14.26
N ASN A 458 2.90 -32.99 -14.20
CA ASN A 458 3.85 -32.88 -13.09
C ASN A 458 3.15 -32.59 -11.76
N PHE A 459 2.12 -31.74 -11.75
CA PHE A 459 1.32 -31.49 -10.56
C PHE A 459 0.66 -32.79 -10.05
N LEU A 460 0.00 -33.54 -10.93
CA LEU A 460 -0.65 -34.81 -10.56
C LEU A 460 0.37 -35.81 -10.02
N LEU A 461 1.51 -35.96 -10.71
CA LEU A 461 2.58 -36.86 -10.27
C LEU A 461 3.12 -36.48 -8.88
N LEU A 462 3.43 -35.21 -8.66
CA LEU A 462 3.99 -34.73 -7.38
C LEU A 462 2.95 -34.82 -6.25
N ARG A 463 1.67 -34.61 -6.55
CA ARG A 463 0.57 -34.84 -5.61
C ARG A 463 0.49 -36.30 -5.22
N ASP A 464 0.51 -37.21 -6.19
CA ASP A 464 0.39 -38.65 -5.93
C ASP A 464 1.62 -39.19 -5.17
N LEU A 465 2.78 -38.53 -5.32
CA LEU A 465 4.00 -38.79 -4.52
C LEU A 465 4.00 -38.10 -3.15
N GLY A 466 3.00 -37.27 -2.83
CA GLY A 466 2.94 -36.53 -1.57
C GLY A 466 4.02 -35.44 -1.42
N LEU A 467 4.53 -34.90 -2.52
CA LEU A 467 5.65 -33.94 -2.54
C LEU A 467 5.20 -32.47 -2.66
N LEU A 468 3.90 -32.18 -2.80
CA LEU A 468 3.40 -30.80 -2.85
C LEU A 468 3.82 -30.02 -1.60
N ASN A 469 3.90 -28.69 -1.72
CA ASN A 469 4.38 -27.81 -0.65
C ASN A 469 5.80 -28.16 -0.15
N THR A 470 6.68 -28.66 -1.03
CA THR A 470 8.09 -28.90 -0.68
C THR A 470 9.05 -28.35 -1.75
N PHE A 471 10.30 -28.08 -1.38
CA PHE A 471 11.34 -27.74 -2.36
C PHE A 471 11.60 -28.88 -3.36
N ALA A 472 11.35 -30.13 -2.97
CA ALA A 472 11.51 -31.28 -3.86
C ALA A 472 10.55 -31.21 -5.06
N ALA A 473 9.30 -30.78 -4.83
CA ALA A 473 8.34 -30.54 -5.91
C ALA A 473 8.82 -29.50 -6.93
N LEU A 474 9.55 -28.48 -6.49
CA LEU A 474 10.08 -27.44 -7.38
C LEU A 474 11.35 -27.89 -8.12
N LEU A 475 12.21 -28.67 -7.46
CA LEU A 475 13.55 -29.00 -7.93
C LEU A 475 13.62 -30.29 -8.76
N LEU A 476 12.96 -31.38 -8.33
CA LEU A 476 13.13 -32.70 -8.94
C LEU A 476 12.79 -32.73 -10.44
N PRO A 477 11.69 -32.10 -10.91
CA PRO A 477 11.33 -32.14 -12.32
C PRO A 477 12.30 -31.38 -13.23
N THR A 478 13.05 -30.43 -12.68
CA THR A 478 13.94 -29.53 -13.45
C THR A 478 15.43 -29.81 -13.25
N MET A 479 15.78 -30.68 -12.29
CA MET A 479 17.15 -31.03 -11.91
C MET A 479 17.98 -31.59 -13.07
N ALA A 480 17.40 -32.45 -13.90
CA ALA A 480 18.04 -33.01 -15.09
C ALA A 480 17.50 -32.31 -16.34
N ASN A 481 18.34 -31.50 -16.99
CA ASN A 481 17.94 -30.65 -18.09
C ASN A 481 18.67 -31.06 -19.38
N GLY A 482 17.91 -31.56 -20.37
CA GLY A 482 18.47 -32.07 -21.63
C GLY A 482 19.32 -31.05 -22.40
N TYR A 483 18.89 -29.78 -22.42
CA TYR A 483 19.67 -28.69 -23.03
C TYR A 483 21.03 -28.50 -22.36
N SER A 484 21.03 -28.45 -21.02
CA SER A 484 22.26 -28.25 -20.23
C SER A 484 23.24 -29.41 -20.42
N ILE A 485 22.74 -30.65 -20.41
CA ILE A 485 23.55 -31.85 -20.65
C ILE A 485 24.14 -31.84 -22.05
N PHE A 486 23.33 -31.54 -23.07
CA PHE A 486 23.77 -31.45 -24.46
C PHE A 486 24.88 -30.41 -24.63
N LEU A 487 24.67 -29.21 -24.08
CA LEU A 487 25.62 -28.10 -24.18
C LEU A 487 26.94 -28.41 -23.47
N LEU A 488 26.87 -28.94 -22.24
CA LEU A 488 28.05 -29.33 -21.47
C LEU A 488 28.83 -30.46 -22.14
N LYS A 489 28.14 -31.45 -22.74
CA LYS A 489 28.78 -32.54 -23.48
C LYS A 489 29.60 -32.00 -24.64
N GLY A 490 29.02 -31.09 -25.44
CA GLY A 490 29.73 -30.44 -26.54
C GLY A 490 30.99 -29.68 -26.07
N PHE A 491 30.92 -29.02 -24.92
CA PHE A 491 32.07 -28.33 -24.33
C PHE A 491 33.13 -29.30 -23.77
N PHE A 492 32.72 -30.37 -23.09
CA PHE A 492 33.64 -31.36 -22.54
C PHE A 492 34.39 -32.11 -23.65
N ASP A 493 33.75 -32.36 -24.78
CA ASP A 493 34.38 -32.94 -25.97
C ASP A 493 35.48 -32.05 -26.56
N SER A 494 35.37 -30.72 -26.43
CA SER A 494 36.38 -29.78 -26.92
C SER A 494 37.57 -29.60 -25.97
N LEU A 495 37.55 -30.19 -24.78
CA LEU A 495 38.69 -30.11 -23.86
C LEU A 495 39.86 -30.97 -24.38
N PRO A 496 41.11 -30.48 -24.33
CA PRO A 496 42.28 -31.22 -24.81
C PRO A 496 42.41 -32.58 -24.14
N LYS A 497 42.53 -33.64 -24.93
CA LYS A 497 42.60 -35.02 -24.41
C LYS A 497 43.91 -35.28 -23.68
N GLU A 498 44.97 -34.60 -24.08
CA GLU A 498 46.33 -34.71 -23.56
C GLU A 498 46.38 -34.41 -22.05
N LEU A 499 45.51 -33.50 -21.56
CA LEU A 499 45.40 -33.20 -20.13
C LEU A 499 44.85 -34.39 -19.32
N PHE A 500 43.93 -35.15 -19.91
CA PHE A 500 43.35 -36.32 -19.26
C PHE A 500 44.30 -37.52 -19.30
N GLU A 501 45.01 -37.70 -20.42
CA GLU A 501 46.04 -38.73 -20.57
C GLU A 501 47.22 -38.47 -19.61
N ALA A 502 47.68 -37.23 -19.48
CA ALA A 502 48.71 -36.85 -18.52
C ALA A 502 48.28 -37.14 -17.07
N ALA A 503 47.04 -36.78 -16.71
CA ALA A 503 46.51 -37.05 -15.38
C ALA A 503 46.37 -38.55 -15.09
N GLU A 504 46.08 -39.36 -16.11
CA GLU A 504 46.03 -40.81 -15.99
C GLU A 504 47.42 -41.42 -15.77
N LEU A 505 48.46 -40.89 -16.42
CA LEU A 505 49.85 -41.26 -16.15
C LEU A 505 50.28 -40.88 -14.72
N ASP A 506 49.77 -39.77 -14.19
CA ASP A 506 49.97 -39.34 -12.79
C ASP A 506 49.13 -40.14 -11.78
N GLY A 507 48.34 -41.13 -12.24
CA GLY A 507 47.53 -42.01 -11.39
C GLY A 507 46.23 -41.38 -10.88
N ALA A 508 45.75 -40.29 -11.50
CA ALA A 508 44.51 -39.64 -11.12
C ALA A 508 43.29 -40.51 -11.46
N ASN A 509 42.40 -40.73 -10.49
CA ASN A 509 41.14 -41.42 -10.71
C ASN A 509 40.13 -40.55 -11.47
N GLU A 510 39.04 -41.15 -11.96
CA GLU A 510 38.03 -40.43 -12.74
C GLU A 510 37.34 -39.29 -11.98
N TRP A 511 37.15 -39.43 -10.68
CA TRP A 511 36.56 -38.37 -9.85
C TRP A 511 37.50 -37.15 -9.74
N GLN A 512 38.80 -37.40 -9.63
CA GLN A 512 39.83 -36.37 -9.67
C GLN A 512 39.90 -35.71 -11.05
N LYS A 513 39.90 -36.49 -12.15
CA LYS A 513 39.85 -35.95 -13.52
C LYS A 513 38.61 -35.07 -13.73
N PHE A 514 37.45 -35.50 -13.26
CA PHE A 514 36.22 -34.71 -13.33
C PHE A 514 36.32 -33.37 -12.57
N TRP A 515 36.65 -33.39 -11.28
CA TRP A 515 36.66 -32.15 -10.48
C TRP A 515 37.86 -31.24 -10.75
N MET A 516 39.05 -31.81 -10.90
CA MET A 516 40.30 -31.04 -11.00
C MET A 516 40.54 -30.53 -12.42
N ILE A 517 40.09 -31.25 -13.45
CA ILE A 517 40.34 -30.89 -14.86
C ILE A 517 39.05 -30.41 -15.50
N THR A 518 38.06 -31.30 -15.67
CA THR A 518 36.83 -30.97 -16.42
C THR A 518 36.11 -29.78 -15.84
N MET A 519 35.75 -29.81 -14.55
CA MET A 519 34.98 -28.74 -13.91
C MET A 519 35.76 -27.42 -13.85
N ASN A 520 37.07 -27.48 -13.64
CA ASN A 520 37.91 -26.27 -13.57
C ASN A 520 38.07 -25.57 -14.92
N LEU A 521 38.30 -26.33 -15.99
CA LEU A 521 38.38 -25.79 -17.35
C LEU A 521 37.01 -25.34 -17.87
N SER A 522 35.93 -25.91 -17.32
CA SER A 522 34.56 -25.63 -17.71
C SER A 522 33.89 -24.50 -16.92
N LYS A 523 34.61 -23.77 -16.06
CA LYS A 523 34.07 -22.64 -15.29
C LYS A 523 33.24 -21.64 -16.14
N PRO A 524 33.66 -21.26 -17.37
CA PRO A 524 32.87 -20.35 -18.20
C PRO A 524 31.51 -20.92 -18.61
N ILE A 525 31.46 -22.18 -19.04
CA ILE A 525 30.19 -22.81 -19.46
C ILE A 525 29.31 -23.16 -18.25
N LEU A 526 29.91 -23.57 -17.13
CA LEU A 526 29.20 -23.82 -15.88
C LEU A 526 28.51 -22.55 -15.35
N ALA A 527 29.12 -21.37 -15.53
CA ALA A 527 28.48 -20.11 -15.18
C ALA A 527 27.23 -19.84 -16.04
N VAL A 528 27.23 -20.22 -17.32
CA VAL A 528 26.03 -20.14 -18.19
C VAL A 528 24.94 -21.07 -17.67
N ILE A 529 25.28 -22.31 -17.28
CA ILE A 529 24.33 -23.27 -16.70
C ILE A 529 23.77 -22.76 -15.36
N ALA A 530 24.63 -22.23 -14.48
CA ALA A 530 24.21 -21.65 -13.21
C ALA A 530 23.26 -20.47 -13.40
N LEU A 531 23.56 -19.58 -14.35
CA LEU A 531 22.70 -18.44 -14.68
C LEU A 531 21.34 -18.90 -15.23
N GLY A 532 21.34 -19.91 -16.10
CA GLY A 532 20.12 -20.52 -16.61
C GLY A 532 19.27 -21.14 -15.51
N ALA A 533 19.90 -21.86 -14.57
CA ALA A 533 19.23 -22.45 -13.42
C ALA A 533 18.66 -21.39 -12.48
N PHE A 534 19.40 -20.32 -12.21
CA PHE A 534 18.91 -19.16 -11.44
C PHE A 534 17.69 -18.52 -12.10
N ASN A 535 17.79 -18.16 -13.38
CA ASN A 535 16.70 -17.51 -14.10
C ASN A 535 15.48 -18.43 -14.19
N GLY A 536 15.70 -19.72 -14.43
CA GLY A 536 14.66 -20.74 -14.40
C GLY A 536 13.96 -20.78 -13.04
N ALA A 537 14.68 -20.95 -11.94
CA ALA A 537 14.09 -21.01 -10.61
C ALA A 537 13.38 -19.71 -10.21
N TYR A 538 14.03 -18.56 -10.43
CA TYR A 538 13.53 -17.25 -10.00
C TYR A 538 12.29 -16.81 -10.80
N ALA A 539 12.27 -17.03 -12.11
CA ALA A 539 11.15 -16.63 -12.97
C ALA A 539 9.97 -17.61 -12.94
N ASN A 540 10.12 -18.80 -12.33
CA ASN A 540 9.10 -19.86 -12.36
C ASN A 540 7.96 -19.64 -11.34
N PHE A 541 7.36 -18.45 -11.38
CA PHE A 541 6.25 -18.04 -10.52
C PHE A 541 5.05 -18.99 -10.65
N MET A 542 4.58 -19.25 -11.87
CA MET A 542 3.33 -19.99 -12.09
C MET A 542 3.42 -21.43 -11.57
N TYR A 543 4.58 -22.07 -11.72
CA TYR A 543 4.82 -23.42 -11.20
C TYR A 543 4.85 -23.44 -9.67
N ALA A 544 5.57 -22.49 -9.06
CA ALA A 544 5.62 -22.36 -7.60
C ALA A 544 4.23 -22.07 -7.01
N PHE A 545 3.45 -21.20 -7.64
CA PHE A 545 2.10 -20.85 -7.20
C PHE A 545 1.15 -22.07 -7.18
N ILE A 546 1.29 -22.99 -8.13
CA ILE A 546 0.41 -24.16 -8.24
C ILE A 546 0.83 -25.28 -7.29
N LEU A 547 2.15 -25.50 -7.13
CA LEU A 547 2.69 -26.59 -6.32
C LEU A 547 2.83 -26.26 -4.83
N CYS A 548 3.00 -24.98 -4.50
CA CYS A 548 3.17 -24.49 -3.13
C CYS A 548 1.95 -23.65 -2.75
N GLN A 549 0.89 -24.29 -2.31
CA GLN A 549 -0.33 -23.64 -1.82
C GLN A 549 -0.15 -23.07 -0.40
N ASP A 550 0.70 -23.69 0.41
CA ASP A 550 0.98 -23.22 1.77
C ASP A 550 1.82 -21.93 1.74
N LYS A 551 1.35 -20.87 2.45
CA LYS A 551 2.00 -19.55 2.49
C LYS A 551 3.46 -19.63 2.95
N ASP A 552 3.77 -20.58 3.84
CA ASP A 552 5.12 -20.80 4.36
C ASP A 552 6.13 -21.23 3.31
N MET A 553 5.67 -21.80 2.18
CA MET A 553 6.48 -22.27 1.05
C MET A 553 6.45 -21.34 -0.15
N TRP A 554 5.70 -20.23 -0.08
CA TRP A 554 5.65 -19.27 -1.16
C TRP A 554 7.01 -18.63 -1.41
N THR A 555 7.35 -18.46 -2.69
CA THR A 555 8.52 -17.70 -3.12
C THR A 555 8.21 -16.20 -3.14
N LEU A 556 9.24 -15.36 -3.21
CA LEU A 556 9.12 -13.91 -3.33
C LEU A 556 8.14 -13.47 -4.43
N THR A 557 8.20 -14.10 -5.61
CA THR A 557 7.33 -13.75 -6.73
C THR A 557 5.86 -14.09 -6.45
N VAL A 558 5.58 -15.16 -5.69
CA VAL A 558 4.23 -15.49 -5.24
C VAL A 558 3.70 -14.48 -4.22
N TRP A 559 4.52 -14.10 -3.24
CA TRP A 559 4.17 -13.04 -2.29
C TRP A 559 3.88 -11.71 -2.98
N LEU A 560 4.73 -11.29 -3.92
CA LEU A 560 4.52 -10.07 -4.69
C LEU A 560 3.26 -10.14 -5.54
N TYR A 561 2.93 -11.30 -6.12
CA TYR A 561 1.66 -11.48 -6.85
C TYR A 561 0.45 -11.34 -5.93
N GLN A 562 0.51 -11.91 -4.73
CA GLN A 562 -0.55 -11.77 -3.73
C GLN A 562 -0.77 -10.31 -3.34
N LEU A 563 0.30 -9.54 -3.12
CA LEU A 563 0.24 -8.10 -2.83
C LEU A 563 -0.48 -7.33 -3.94
N GLN A 564 -0.19 -7.66 -5.20
CA GLN A 564 -0.79 -7.01 -6.37
C GLN A 564 -2.31 -7.18 -6.43
N GLN A 565 -2.88 -8.27 -5.90
CA GLN A 565 -4.33 -8.52 -5.96
C GLN A 565 -5.15 -7.53 -5.11
N PHE A 566 -4.53 -6.88 -4.13
CA PHE A 566 -5.21 -5.95 -3.23
C PHE A 566 -4.49 -4.61 -3.11
N SER A 567 -3.66 -4.21 -4.08
CA SER A 567 -2.94 -2.93 -4.03
C SER A 567 -3.24 -2.05 -5.24
N SER A 568 -2.97 -0.74 -5.13
CA SER A 568 -3.03 0.20 -6.27
C SER A 568 -1.99 -0.12 -7.34
N GLN A 569 -2.24 0.40 -8.55
CA GLN A 569 -1.31 0.28 -9.69
C GLN A 569 0.11 0.79 -9.38
N GLY A 570 0.24 1.84 -8.57
CA GLY A 570 1.56 2.34 -8.14
C GLY A 570 2.34 1.31 -7.35
N VAL A 571 1.69 0.60 -6.43
CA VAL A 571 2.29 -0.51 -5.65
C VAL A 571 2.54 -1.72 -6.54
N VAL A 572 1.70 -2.00 -7.53
CA VAL A 572 1.92 -3.06 -8.52
C VAL A 572 3.21 -2.80 -9.31
N TYR A 573 3.38 -1.60 -9.84
CA TYR A 573 4.61 -1.23 -10.54
C TYR A 573 5.84 -1.25 -9.62
N ALA A 574 5.72 -0.78 -8.37
CA ALA A 574 6.80 -0.89 -7.38
C ALA A 574 7.17 -2.36 -7.08
N SER A 575 6.18 -3.25 -7.03
CA SER A 575 6.37 -4.69 -6.83
C SER A 575 7.14 -5.32 -7.99
N LEU A 576 6.81 -4.96 -9.23
CA LEU A 576 7.51 -5.42 -10.43
C LEU A 576 8.95 -4.89 -10.48
N MET A 577 9.17 -3.63 -10.07
CA MET A 577 10.52 -3.06 -9.95
C MET A 577 11.38 -3.82 -8.93
N ILE A 578 10.84 -4.10 -7.76
CA ILE A 578 11.55 -4.88 -6.73
C ILE A 578 11.83 -6.31 -7.21
N ALA A 579 10.87 -6.95 -7.89
CA ALA A 579 11.07 -8.28 -8.48
C ALA A 579 12.19 -8.33 -9.53
N ALA A 580 12.47 -7.22 -10.22
CA ALA A 580 13.53 -7.14 -11.22
C ALA A 580 14.94 -6.92 -10.64
N ILE A 581 15.06 -6.52 -9.36
CA ILE A 581 16.36 -6.21 -8.74
C ILE A 581 17.29 -7.44 -8.71
N PRO A 582 16.87 -8.63 -8.24
CA PRO A 582 17.79 -9.78 -8.15
C PRO A 582 18.32 -10.23 -9.51
N THR A 583 17.48 -10.25 -10.54
CA THR A 583 17.89 -10.59 -11.91
C THR A 583 18.86 -9.57 -12.49
N LEU A 584 18.62 -8.27 -12.25
CA LEU A 584 19.54 -7.20 -12.66
C LEU A 584 20.90 -7.34 -11.97
N LEU A 585 20.92 -7.60 -10.66
CA LEU A 585 22.16 -7.78 -9.89
C LEU A 585 22.97 -8.98 -10.41
N VAL A 586 22.31 -10.13 -10.61
CA VAL A 586 22.97 -11.32 -11.17
C VAL A 586 23.54 -11.03 -12.56
N PHE A 587 22.79 -10.34 -13.42
CA PHE A 587 23.28 -9.95 -14.74
C PHE A 587 24.54 -9.06 -14.66
N ILE A 588 24.53 -8.00 -13.85
CA ILE A 588 25.66 -7.08 -13.70
C ILE A 588 26.92 -7.81 -13.19
N LEU A 589 26.75 -8.74 -12.25
CA LEU A 589 27.84 -9.53 -11.68
C LEU A 589 28.37 -10.59 -12.67
N CYS A 590 27.49 -11.19 -13.48
CA CYS A 590 27.84 -12.28 -14.38
C CYS A 590 28.22 -11.84 -15.81
N GLN A 591 27.97 -10.60 -16.22
CA GLN A 591 28.15 -10.13 -17.62
C GLN A 591 29.54 -10.46 -18.22
N ASN A 592 30.61 -10.29 -17.44
CA ASN A 592 31.98 -10.56 -17.90
C ASN A 592 32.24 -12.05 -18.14
N VAL A 593 31.59 -12.93 -17.36
CA VAL A 593 31.72 -14.37 -17.48
C VAL A 593 30.90 -14.88 -18.67
N ILE A 594 29.69 -14.33 -18.87
CA ILE A 594 28.84 -14.64 -20.03
C ILE A 594 29.57 -14.34 -21.34
N ILE A 595 30.20 -13.17 -21.44
CA ILE A 595 30.95 -12.77 -22.65
C ILE A 595 32.11 -13.74 -22.93
N ARG A 596 32.80 -14.23 -21.90
CA ARG A 596 33.90 -15.20 -22.04
C ARG A 596 33.42 -16.60 -22.37
N GLY A 597 32.29 -17.05 -21.81
CA GLY A 597 31.74 -18.40 -22.01
C GLY A 597 31.12 -18.64 -23.39
N ILE A 598 30.66 -17.59 -24.06
CA ILE A 598 30.09 -17.67 -25.43
C ILE A 598 31.20 -17.79 -26.50
N VAL A 599 32.41 -17.35 -26.19
CA VAL A 599 33.55 -17.49 -27.10
C VAL A 599 34.17 -18.87 -26.89
N VAL A 600 33.79 -19.83 -27.73
CA VAL A 600 34.49 -21.11 -27.83
C VAL A 600 35.98 -20.82 -28.05
N PRO A 601 36.90 -21.36 -27.24
CA PRO A 601 38.32 -21.22 -27.49
C PRO A 601 38.63 -21.95 -28.80
N THR A 602 38.82 -21.21 -29.88
CA THR A 602 39.55 -21.73 -31.04
C THR A 602 41.01 -21.71 -30.65
N GLU A 603 41.63 -22.88 -30.57
CA GLU A 603 43.07 -22.99 -30.32
C GLU A 603 43.87 -22.14 -31.31
N LYS A 604 45.01 -21.65 -30.82
CA LYS A 604 46.05 -21.03 -31.65
C LYS A 604 47.05 -22.08 -32.08
#